data_AF-A0A953NKL0-F1
#
_entry.id   AF-A0A953NKL0-F1
#
_cell.length_a   1.000
_cell.length_b   1.000
_cell.length_c   1.000
_cell.angle_alpha   90.00
_cell.angle_beta   90.00
_cell.angle_gamma   90.00
#
_symmetry.space_group_name_H-M   'P 1'
#
loop_
_entity.id
_entity.type
_entity.pdbx_description
1 polymer ?
#
loop_
_entity_poly.entity_id
_entity_poly.type
_entity_poly.pdbx_seq_one_letter_code
_entity_poly.pdbx_strand_id
1 'polypeptide(L)'
;MKLVKEADVKCAAYYHLRRYIGEDPRWRVLARKHVPLTGHYVDLLIFKRYRPVIAVELKWGQLNIGKKDRKSLDGALAKLGVNKAYWLSVVSSQGRRQPLLKEEGERYVLHRVIVRLG
;
A
#
# COMPACT_ATOMS: atom_id res chain seq x y z
N MET A 1 18.65 9.71 3.11
CA MET A 1 18.71 8.23 2.95
C MET A 1 17.36 7.50 3.08
N LYS A 2 16.39 7.96 3.90
CA LYS A 2 15.07 7.30 4.06
C LYS A 2 14.27 7.15 2.76
N LEU A 3 14.24 8.19 1.93
CA LEU A 3 13.54 8.18 0.64
C LEU A 3 14.08 7.15 -0.34
N VAL A 4 15.41 6.94 -0.37
CA VAL A 4 16.06 5.93 -1.22
C VAL A 4 15.62 4.53 -0.80
N LYS A 5 15.71 4.22 0.50
CA LYS A 5 15.26 2.93 1.03
C LYS A 5 13.77 2.65 0.78
N GLU A 6 12.93 3.68 0.89
CA GLU A 6 11.50 3.55 0.58
C GLU A 6 11.26 3.31 -0.91
N ALA A 7 12.02 3.97 -1.80
CA ALA A 7 11.97 3.71 -3.24
C ALA A 7 12.45 2.29 -3.59
N ASP A 8 13.54 1.83 -2.97
CA ASP A 8 14.08 0.48 -3.17
C ASP A 8 13.07 -0.60 -2.78
N VAL A 9 12.41 -0.44 -1.62
CA VAL A 9 11.35 -1.35 -1.17
C VAL A 9 10.17 -1.35 -2.14
N LYS A 10 9.73 -0.17 -2.62
CA LYS A 10 8.64 -0.07 -3.61
C LYS A 10 8.98 -0.78 -4.90
N CYS A 11 10.21 -0.60 -5.38
CA CYS A 11 10.72 -1.25 -6.56
C CYS A 11 10.76 -2.78 -6.37
N ALA A 12 11.37 -3.26 -5.29
CA ALA A 12 11.46 -4.68 -4.98
C ALA A 12 10.08 -5.33 -4.83
N ALA A 13 9.16 -4.69 -4.10
CA ALA A 13 7.79 -5.18 -3.93
C ALA A 13 7.04 -5.25 -5.26
N TYR A 14 7.18 -4.25 -6.13
CA TYR A 14 6.61 -4.25 -7.46
C TYR A 14 7.10 -5.44 -8.30
N TYR A 15 8.42 -5.62 -8.39
CA TYR A 15 9.02 -6.70 -9.15
C TYR A 15 8.62 -8.08 -8.62
N HIS A 16 8.65 -8.27 -7.30
CA HIS A 16 8.23 -9.52 -6.67
C HIS A 16 6.75 -9.81 -6.93
N LEU A 17 5.85 -8.84 -6.75
CA LEU A 17 4.42 -9.04 -7.00
C LEU A 17 4.14 -9.35 -8.45
N ARG A 18 4.78 -8.63 -9.38
CA ARG A 18 4.63 -8.89 -10.82
C ARG A 18 5.09 -10.29 -11.19
N ARG A 19 6.22 -10.75 -10.63
CA ARG A 19 6.73 -12.11 -10.85
C ARG A 19 5.84 -13.18 -10.21
N TYR A 20 5.35 -12.95 -8.99
CA TYR A 20 4.56 -13.93 -8.24
C TYR A 20 3.15 -14.12 -8.81
N ILE A 21 2.47 -13.02 -9.16
CA ILE A 21 1.16 -13.06 -9.83
C ILE A 21 1.28 -13.80 -11.18
N GLY A 22 2.48 -13.83 -11.74
CA GLY A 22 2.81 -14.60 -12.94
C GLY A 22 2.24 -13.96 -14.19
N GLU A 23 2.00 -14.81 -15.20
CA GLU A 23 1.58 -14.39 -16.53
C GLU A 23 0.06 -14.31 -16.70
N ASP A 24 -0.75 -14.54 -15.66
CA ASP A 24 -2.22 -14.47 -15.79
C ASP A 24 -2.61 -13.05 -16.27
N PRO A 25 -3.08 -12.90 -17.52
CA PRO A 25 -3.32 -11.58 -18.11
C PRO A 25 -4.50 -10.87 -17.44
N ARG A 26 -5.26 -11.58 -16.61
CA ARG A 26 -6.33 -11.00 -15.80
C ARG A 26 -5.77 -10.28 -14.59
N TRP A 27 -4.49 -10.38 -14.23
CA TRP A 27 -3.93 -9.64 -13.11
C TRP A 27 -2.89 -8.65 -13.59
N ARG A 28 -2.96 -7.42 -13.07
CA ARG A 28 -2.00 -6.36 -13.42
C ARG A 28 -1.59 -5.61 -12.18
N VAL A 29 -0.31 -5.25 -12.10
CA VAL A 29 0.24 -4.44 -11.01
C VAL A 29 0.71 -3.12 -11.61
N LEU A 30 0.28 -2.01 -11.02
CA LEU A 30 0.71 -0.67 -11.38
C LEU A 30 1.41 -0.02 -10.19
N ALA A 31 2.60 0.52 -10.42
CA ALA A 31 3.34 1.29 -9.41
C ALA A 31 2.98 2.78 -9.50
N ARG A 32 2.94 3.45 -8.35
CA ARG A 32 2.76 4.91 -8.18
C ARG A 32 1.56 5.48 -8.93
N LYS A 33 0.36 4.99 -8.64
CA LYS A 33 -0.87 5.55 -9.22
C LYS A 33 -1.20 6.90 -8.59
N HIS A 34 -1.12 7.97 -9.39
CA HIS A 34 -1.66 9.27 -8.99
C HIS A 34 -3.19 9.25 -8.95
N VAL A 35 -3.76 9.79 -7.88
CA VAL A 35 -5.20 10.06 -7.71
C VAL A 35 -5.40 11.58 -7.70
N PRO A 36 -5.74 12.18 -8.86
CA PRO A 36 -5.71 13.65 -9.02
C PRO A 36 -6.55 14.43 -8.02
N LEU A 37 -7.73 13.91 -7.67
CA LEU A 37 -8.66 14.58 -6.75
C LEU A 37 -8.14 14.70 -5.31
N THR A 38 -7.20 13.83 -4.91
CA THR A 38 -6.64 13.85 -3.56
C THR A 38 -5.16 14.23 -3.56
N GLY A 39 -4.53 14.41 -4.73
CA GLY A 39 -3.09 14.58 -4.89
C GLY A 39 -2.25 13.39 -4.40
N HIS A 40 -2.90 12.28 -4.05
CA HIS A 40 -2.26 11.14 -3.41
C HIS A 40 -1.66 10.20 -4.45
N TYR A 41 -0.51 9.62 -4.14
CA TYR A 41 0.12 8.58 -4.95
C TYR A 41 0.03 7.26 -4.20
N VAL A 42 -0.74 6.31 -4.74
CA VAL A 42 -0.78 4.95 -4.20
C VAL A 42 0.44 4.19 -4.70
N ASP A 43 1.23 3.64 -3.78
CA ASP A 43 2.49 2.99 -4.13
C ASP A 43 2.33 1.80 -5.07
N LEU A 44 1.39 0.90 -4.80
CA LEU A 44 1.04 -0.21 -5.68
C LEU A 44 -0.48 -0.39 -5.77
N LEU A 45 -0.96 -0.62 -6.99
CA LEU A 45 -2.36 -0.91 -7.27
C LEU A 45 -2.46 -2.20 -8.09
N ILE A 46 -3.18 -3.18 -7.55
CA ILE A 46 -3.40 -4.47 -8.16
C ILE A 46 -4.79 -4.49 -8.78
N PHE A 47 -4.87 -4.90 -10.03
CA PHE A 47 -6.09 -5.00 -10.81
C PHE A 47 -6.43 -6.47 -11.06
N LYS A 48 -7.73 -6.76 -11.08
CA LYS A 48 -8.29 -7.96 -11.70
C LYS A 48 -9.09 -7.55 -12.93
N ARG A 49 -8.66 -7.97 -14.11
CA ARG A 49 -9.02 -7.47 -15.43
C ARG A 49 -8.81 -5.94 -15.46
N TYR A 50 -9.91 -5.19 -15.54
CA TYR A 50 -9.90 -3.73 -15.60
C TYR A 50 -10.25 -3.06 -14.26
N ARG A 51 -10.56 -3.84 -13.22
CA ARG A 51 -11.01 -3.31 -11.93
C ARG A 51 -9.88 -3.30 -10.91
N PRO A 52 -9.57 -2.17 -10.26
CA PRO A 52 -8.63 -2.14 -9.15
C PRO A 52 -9.24 -2.89 -7.96
N VAL A 53 -8.49 -3.80 -7.35
CA VAL A 53 -8.99 -4.67 -6.27
C VAL A 53 -8.24 -4.49 -4.96
N ILE A 54 -6.92 -4.25 -5.04
CA ILE A 54 -6.06 -4.10 -3.87
C ILE A 54 -5.16 -2.88 -4.07
N ALA A 55 -5.14 -1.99 -3.08
CA ALA A 55 -4.11 -0.97 -2.95
C ALA A 55 -3.11 -1.37 -1.86
N VAL A 56 -1.83 -1.04 -2.07
CA VAL A 56 -0.78 -1.24 -1.08
C VAL A 56 0.01 0.06 -0.96
N GLU A 57 0.14 0.53 0.27
CA GLU A 57 0.99 1.66 0.65
C GLU A 57 2.21 1.13 1.40
N LEU A 58 3.42 1.54 1.01
CA LEU A 58 4.69 1.05 1.53
C LEU A 58 5.43 2.17 2.25
N LYS A 59 5.83 1.95 3.50
CA LYS A 59 6.61 2.90 4.29
C LYS A 59 7.88 2.28 4.85
N TRP A 60 8.96 3.05 4.87
CA TRP A 60 10.19 2.67 5.57
C TRP A 60 10.24 3.28 6.97
N GLY A 61 10.41 2.44 8.00
CA GLY A 61 10.65 2.84 9.38
C GLY A 61 9.49 3.59 10.05
N GLN A 62 8.31 3.60 9.44
CA GLN A 62 7.15 4.30 9.97
C GLN A 62 6.20 3.26 10.55
N LEU A 63 5.96 3.30 11.87
CA LEU A 63 5.06 2.35 12.53
C LEU A 63 3.62 2.80 12.58
N ASN A 64 3.31 4.09 12.49
CA ASN A 64 1.94 4.60 12.54
C ASN A 64 1.64 5.47 11.32
N ILE A 65 0.39 5.43 10.87
CA ILE A 65 -0.13 6.36 9.87
C ILE A 65 -0.62 7.61 10.58
N GLY A 66 -0.16 8.79 10.15
CA GLY A 66 -0.64 10.06 10.71
C GLY A 66 -2.09 10.32 10.26
N LYS A 67 -2.89 11.04 11.06
CA LYS A 67 -4.30 11.33 10.74
C LYS A 67 -4.50 11.97 9.36
N LYS A 68 -3.59 12.88 8.96
CA LYS A 68 -3.62 13.54 7.64
C LYS A 68 -3.41 12.55 6.50
N ASP A 69 -2.38 11.71 6.61
CA ASP A 69 -2.06 10.68 5.61
C ASP A 69 -3.19 9.64 5.53
N ARG A 70 -3.75 9.28 6.68
CA ARG A 70 -4.89 8.36 6.79
C ARG A 70 -6.11 8.87 6.03
N LYS A 71 -6.50 10.13 6.25
CA LYS A 71 -7.61 10.78 5.53
C LYS A 71 -7.34 10.92 4.02
N SER A 72 -6.12 11.29 3.64
CA SER A 72 -5.72 11.39 2.23
C SER A 72 -5.79 10.03 1.54
N LEU A 73 -5.30 8.98 2.19
CA LEU A 73 -5.33 7.61 1.72
C LEU A 73 -6.77 7.10 1.60
N ASP A 74 -7.60 7.23 2.64
CA ASP A 74 -9.00 6.77 2.60
C ASP A 74 -9.80 7.44 1.46
N GLY A 75 -9.64 8.75 1.27
CA GLY A 75 -10.22 9.46 0.13
C GLY A 75 -9.71 8.95 -1.22
N ALA A 76 -8.41 8.66 -1.34
CA ALA A 76 -7.83 8.12 -2.56
C ALA A 76 -8.37 6.71 -2.87
N LEU A 77 -8.44 5.84 -1.86
CA LEU A 77 -8.95 4.48 -1.97
C LEU A 77 -10.43 4.48 -2.36
N ALA A 78 -11.23 5.37 -1.76
CA ALA A 78 -12.66 5.51 -2.06
C ALA A 78 -12.89 5.91 -3.53
N LYS A 79 -12.04 6.80 -4.07
CA LYS A 79 -12.10 7.20 -5.49
C LYS A 79 -11.62 6.10 -6.44
N LEU A 80 -10.61 5.33 -6.02
CA LEU A 80 -10.14 4.18 -6.80
C LEU A 80 -11.14 3.02 -6.81
N GLY A 81 -12.04 2.94 -5.82
CA GLY A 81 -13.04 1.88 -5.74
C GLY A 81 -12.42 0.50 -5.50
N VAL A 82 -11.28 0.44 -4.80
CA VAL A 82 -10.64 -0.83 -4.43
C VAL A 82 -11.49 -1.59 -3.41
N ASN A 83 -11.27 -2.90 -3.29
CA ASN A 83 -11.94 -3.74 -2.29
C ASN A 83 -11.14 -3.83 -0.99
N LYS A 84 -9.81 -3.83 -1.08
CA LYS A 84 -8.90 -4.00 0.05
C LYS A 84 -7.74 -3.01 -0.03
N ALA A 85 -7.23 -2.61 1.13
CA ALA A 85 -6.06 -1.77 1.23
C ALA A 85 -5.12 -2.27 2.32
N TYR A 86 -3.83 -2.26 2.01
CA TYR A 86 -2.77 -2.69 2.91
C TYR A 86 -1.80 -1.54 3.16
N TRP A 87 -1.39 -1.38 4.41
CA TRP A 87 -0.34 -0.44 4.80
C TRP A 87 0.84 -1.25 5.32
N LEU A 88 1.89 -1.35 4.53
CA LEU A 88 3.04 -2.19 4.81
C LEU A 88 4.18 -1.33 5.29
N SER A 89 4.73 -1.68 6.45
CA SER A 89 5.85 -0.98 7.04
C SER A 89 7.06 -1.91 7.11
N VAL A 90 8.17 -1.47 6.53
CA VAL A 90 9.45 -2.14 6.64
C VAL A 90 10.22 -1.51 7.78
N VAL A 91 10.55 -2.30 8.80
CA VAL A 91 11.27 -1.82 9.99
C VAL A 91 12.45 -2.74 10.31
N SER A 92 13.52 -2.14 10.82
CA SER A 92 14.76 -2.85 11.16
C SER A 92 14.77 -3.46 12.56
N SER A 93 13.74 -3.23 13.38
CA SER A 93 13.66 -3.73 14.76
C SER A 93 12.48 -4.68 14.97
N GLN A 94 12.52 -5.45 16.07
CA GLN A 94 11.48 -6.43 16.39
C GLN A 94 10.10 -5.77 16.59
N GLY A 95 9.26 -5.74 15.55
CA GLY A 95 7.85 -5.36 15.63
C GLY A 95 6.91 -6.56 15.53
N ARG A 96 5.77 -6.54 16.22
CA ARG A 96 4.69 -7.55 16.07
C ARG A 96 3.69 -7.06 15.02
N ARG A 97 3.21 -7.96 14.15
CA ARG A 97 2.09 -7.69 13.22
C ARG A 97 0.86 -7.29 14.06
N GLN A 98 0.29 -6.11 13.82
CA GLN A 98 -0.91 -5.63 14.50
C GLN A 98 -1.84 -4.98 13.48
N PRO A 99 -3.10 -5.41 13.30
CA PRO A 99 -4.04 -4.69 12.46
C PRO A 99 -4.15 -3.22 12.92
N LEU A 100 -4.32 -2.27 11.98
CA LEU A 100 -4.67 -0.91 12.37
C LEU A 100 -6.12 -0.93 12.84
N LEU A 101 -6.38 -0.41 14.05
CA LEU A 101 -7.75 -0.23 14.52
C LEU A 101 -8.44 0.75 13.58
N LYS A 102 -9.54 0.29 12.98
CA LYS A 102 -10.38 1.09 12.09
C LYS A 102 -10.93 2.30 12.86
N GLU A 103 -10.75 3.49 12.32
CA GLU A 103 -11.37 4.71 12.89
C GLU A 103 -12.82 4.85 12.40
N GLU A 104 -13.64 5.55 13.18
CA GLU A 104 -15.03 5.84 12.82
C GLU A 104 -15.07 6.68 11.54
N GLY A 105 -15.82 6.22 10.53
CA GLY A 105 -15.91 6.87 9.22
C GLY A 105 -14.99 6.31 8.13
N GLU A 106 -14.05 5.42 8.44
CA GLU A 106 -13.22 4.80 7.40
C GLU A 106 -13.99 3.75 6.61
N ARG A 107 -13.82 3.74 5.29
CA ARG A 107 -14.41 2.69 4.44
C ARG A 107 -13.60 1.40 4.49
N TYR A 108 -12.28 1.52 4.60
CA TYR A 108 -11.35 0.40 4.44
C TYR A 108 -10.77 -0.09 5.77
N VAL A 109 -10.59 -1.40 5.91
CA VAL A 109 -9.76 -1.97 6.98
C VAL A 109 -8.32 -1.95 6.50
N LEU A 110 -7.49 -1.11 7.10
CA LEU A 110 -6.07 -1.06 6.79
C LEU A 110 -5.33 -2.15 7.56
N HIS A 111 -4.65 -3.03 6.83
CA HIS A 111 -3.85 -4.09 7.44
C HIS A 111 -2.39 -3.66 7.51
N ARG A 112 -1.81 -3.65 8.73
CA ARG A 112 -0.36 -3.52 8.92
C ARG A 112 0.31 -4.87 8.68
N VAL A 113 1.31 -4.90 7.81
CA VAL A 113 2.31 -5.98 7.80
C VAL A 113 3.66 -5.35 8.09
N ILE A 114 4.36 -5.92 9.06
CA ILE A 114 5.70 -5.51 9.44
C ILE A 114 6.68 -6.49 8.79
N VAL A 115 7.53 -5.98 7.90
CA VAL A 115 8.59 -6.78 7.27
C VAL A 115 9.91 -6.45 7.95
N ARG A 116 10.55 -7.47 8.54
CA ARG A 116 11.86 -7.36 9.17
C ARG A 116 12.93 -7.66 8.14
N LEU A 117 13.98 -6.85 8.14
CA LEU A 117 15.23 -7.16 7.45
C LEU A 117 16.16 -7.74 8.52
N GLY A 118 16.64 -8.96 8.28
CA GLY A 118 17.53 -9.69 9.19
C GLY A 118 18.81 -8.93 9.50
#